data_AF-A0A1H4E8Y1-F1
#
_entry.id   AF-A0A1H4E8Y1-F1
#
_cell.length_a   1.000
_cell.length_b   1.000
_cell.length_c   1.000
_cell.angle_alpha   90.00
_cell.angle_beta   90.00
_cell.angle_gamma   90.00
#
_symmetry.space_group_name_H-M   'P 1'
#
loop_
_entity.id
_entity.type
_entity.pdbx_description
1 polymer ?
#
loop_
_entity_poly.entity_id
_entity_poly.type
_entity_poly.pdbx_seq_one_letter_code
_entity_poly.pdbx_strand_id
1 'polypeptide(L)' 'MAFQIRPNRKESENKTIRFPIEVVEKINEAIKGKDVSFSSFVIQAVEYALENMTE' A
#
# COMPACT_ATOMS: atom_id res chain seq x y z
N MET A 1 -14.34 -33.55 15.51
CA MET A 1 -14.26 -32.74 14.26
C MET A 1 -13.21 -31.66 14.50
N ALA A 2 -12.11 -31.69 13.73
CA ALA A 2 -10.99 -30.77 13.95
C ALA A 2 -11.19 -29.46 13.16
N PHE A 3 -10.94 -28.34 13.81
CA PHE A 3 -10.94 -27.01 13.22
C PHE A 3 -9.88 -26.94 12.11
N GLN A 4 -10.31 -26.87 10.84
CA GLN A 4 -9.41 -26.72 9.70
C GLN A 4 -9.31 -25.25 9.31
N ILE A 5 -8.23 -24.59 9.75
CA ILE A 5 -7.84 -23.27 9.25
C ILE A 5 -7.28 -23.47 7.85
N ARG A 6 -8.06 -23.10 6.83
CA ARG A 6 -7.53 -23.03 5.46
C ARG A 6 -6.53 -21.86 5.40
N PRO A 7 -5.28 -22.09 4.97
CA PRO A 7 -4.29 -21.02 4.87
C PRO A 7 -4.59 -20.16 3.65
N ASN A 8 -5.57 -19.26 3.72
CA ASN A 8 -5.63 -18.15 2.78
C ASN A 8 -4.68 -17.06 3.28
N ARG A 9 -3.38 -17.38 3.34
CA ARG A 9 -2.34 -16.39 3.63
C ARG A 9 -2.24 -15.50 2.40
N LYS A 10 -2.93 -14.35 2.42
CA LYS A 10 -2.41 -13.18 1.72
C LYS A 10 -1.11 -12.83 2.43
N GLU A 11 -0.01 -13.39 1.96
CA GLU A 11 1.33 -13.11 2.47
C GLU A 11 1.59 -11.62 2.23
N SER A 12 1.39 -10.84 3.29
CA SER A 12 1.73 -9.43 3.33
C SER A 12 2.73 -9.26 4.43
N GLU A 13 3.91 -8.77 4.08
CA GLU A 13 4.96 -8.46 5.03
C GLU A 13 4.82 -7.00 5.44
N ASN A 14 4.63 -6.74 6.74
CA ASN A 14 4.60 -5.37 7.23
C ASN A 14 6.01 -4.77 7.17
N LYS A 15 6.21 -3.76 6.33
CA LYS A 15 7.46 -3.01 6.21
C LYS A 15 7.27 -1.59 6.74
N THR A 16 8.02 -1.24 7.79
CA THR A 16 8.05 0.14 8.31
C THR A 16 9.14 0.93 7.57
N ILE A 17 8.73 1.97 6.84
CA ILE A 17 9.62 2.91 6.16
C ILE A 17 9.28 4.34 6.54
N ARG A 18 10.27 5.23 6.49
CA ARG A 18 10.06 6.67 6.74
C ARG A 18 9.89 7.42 5.44
N PHE A 19 8.81 8.19 5.35
CA PHE A 19 8.57 9.14 4.27
C PHE A 19 8.95 10.56 4.72
N PRO A 20 9.48 11.40 3.82
CA PRO A 20 9.61 12.84 4.08
C PRO A 20 8.23 13.46 4.37
N ILE A 21 8.18 14.43 5.28
CA ILE A 21 6.93 15.09 5.70
C ILE A 21 6.21 15.72 4.52
N GLU A 22 6.95 16.39 3.64
CA GLU A 22 6.42 17.04 2.44
C GLU A 22 5.70 16.06 1.50
N VAL A 23 6.20 14.82 1.42
CA VAL A 23 5.60 13.76 0.58
C VAL A 23 4.31 13.25 1.23
N VAL A 24 4.31 13.07 2.55
CA VAL A 24 3.13 12.63 3.30
C VAL A 24 2.00 13.66 3.19
N GLU A 25 2.32 14.96 3.31
CA GLU A 25 1.32 16.03 3.13
C GLU A 25 0.72 16.00 1.73
N LYS A 26 1.56 15.93 0.69
CA LYS A 26 1.09 15.84 -0.71
C LYS A 26 0.20 14.62 -0.94
N ILE A 27 0.54 13.47 -0.37
CA ILE A 27 -0.28 12.26 -0.48
C ILE A 27 -1.62 12.48 0.23
N ASN A 28 -1.61 13.02 1.46
CA ASN A 28 -2.83 13.30 2.22
C ASN A 28 -3.75 14.29 1.49
N GLU A 29 -3.20 15.31 0.84
CA GLU A 29 -3.98 16.21 0.00
C GLU A 29 -4.52 15.51 -1.25
N ALA A 30 -3.73 14.67 -1.91
CA ALA A 30 -4.12 13.95 -3.13
C ALA A 30 -5.20 12.89 -2.89
N ILE A 31 -5.25 12.29 -1.69
CA ILE A 31 -6.30 11.35 -1.27
C ILE A 31 -7.48 12.05 -0.57
N LYS A 32 -7.40 13.35 -0.30
CA LYS A 32 -8.47 14.10 0.36
C LYS A 32 -9.76 14.06 -0.45
N GLY A 33 -10.83 13.56 0.15
CA GLY A 33 -12.13 13.40 -0.52
C GLY A 33 -12.20 12.21 -1.48
N LYS A 34 -11.15 11.38 -1.56
CA LYS A 34 -11.18 10.08 -2.22
C LYS A 34 -11.36 9.01 -1.14
N ASP A 35 -12.21 8.03 -1.39
CA ASP A 35 -12.44 6.91 -0.47
C ASP A 35 -11.29 5.88 -0.57
N VAL A 36 -10.05 6.36 -0.39
CA VAL A 36 -8.83 5.56 -0.51
C VAL A 36 -7.95 5.75 0.72
N SER A 37 -7.39 4.65 1.22
CA SER A 37 -6.45 4.70 2.34
C SER A 37 -5.04 5.05 1.87
N PHE A 38 -4.25 5.65 2.76
CA PHE A 38 -2.84 5.95 2.50
C PHE A 38 -2.08 4.70 2.05
N SER A 39 -2.30 3.56 2.71
CA SER A 39 -1.65 2.28 2.35
C SER A 39 -2.03 1.82 0.94
N SER A 40 -3.30 1.93 0.55
CA SER A 40 -3.76 1.55 -0.79
C SER A 40 -3.15 2.46 -1.87
N PHE A 41 -3.04 3.76 -1.59
CA PHE A 41 -2.37 4.71 -2.47
C PHE A 41 -0.89 4.35 -2.64
N VAL A 42 -0.19 4.07 -1.55
CA VAL A 42 1.25 3.73 -1.59
C VAL A 42 1.48 2.44 -2.36
N ILE A 43 0.65 1.41 -2.17
CA ILE A 43 0.78 0.14 -2.91
C ILE A 43 0.65 0.40 -4.42
N GLN A 44 -0.41 1.08 -4.85
CA GLN A 44 -0.63 1.40 -6.26
C GLN A 44 0.48 2.27 -6.86
N ALA A 45 0.98 3.26 -6.10
CA ALA A 45 2.08 4.11 -6.56
C ALA A 45 3.38 3.31 -6.75
N VAL A 46 3.63 2.32 -5.89
CA VAL A 46 4.80 1.43 -6.00
C VAL A 46 4.63 0.45 -7.16
N GLU A 47 3.44 -0.15 -7.34
CA GLU A 47 3.15 -1.01 -8.50
C GLU A 47 3.35 -0.26 -9.81
N TYR A 48 2.75 0.93 -9.93
CA TYR A 48 2.93 1.79 -11.10
C TYR A 48 4.41 2.14 -11.33
N ALA A 49 5.15 2.52 -10.28
CA ALA A 49 6.58 2.82 -10.42
C ALA A 49 7.38 1.61 -10.91
N LEU A 50 7.09 0.40 -10.41
CA LEU A 50 7.76 -0.83 -10.84
C LEU A 50 7.44 -1.18 -12.30
N GLU A 51 6.19 -1.02 -12.74
CA GLU A 51 5.80 -1.22 -14.14
C GLU A 51 6.54 -0.26 -15.07
N ASN A 52 6.60 1.03 -14.72
CA ASN A 52 7.31 2.05 -15.53
C ASN A 52 8.85 1.93 -15.48
N MET A 53 9.42 1.22 -14.50
CA MET A 53 10.85 0.94 -14.47
C MET A 53 11.26 -0.18 -15.43
N THR A 54 10.28 -0.95 -15.92
CA THR A 54 10.51 -2.12 -16.79
C THR A 54 10.27 -1.78 -18.27
N GLU A 55 9.86 -0.55 -18.56
CA GLU A 55 9.67 0.02 -19.91
C GLU A 55 10.89 0.86 -20.33
#